data_AF-A0A7S2CTE2-F1
#
_entry.id   AF-A0A7S2CTE2-F1
#
_cell.length_a   1.000
_cell.length_b   1.000
_cell.length_c   1.000
_cell.angle_alpha   90.00
_cell.angle_beta   90.00
_cell.angle_gamma   90.00
#
_symmetry.space_group_name_H-M   'P 1'
#
loop_
_entity.id
_entity.type
_entity.pdbx_description
1 polymer ?
#
loop_
_entity_poly.entity_id
_entity_poly.type
_entity_poly.pdbx_seq_one_letter_code
_entity_poly.pdbx_strand_id
1 'polypeptide(L)'
;KRHDAFMACFQHVSQELRSIYQDMTKSSKHPLGGNAYLSLDDTEEPYLGGIKYNAMPPMKRFRDMEQLSGGEKTVAALAFLFSIHSFRPAPFFVMDEVDAALDNVNVKKVCNYIKQRSHEFQCIVISLKDIFYEQADSLVGICRDAGTNSSRTLTLDLSQFDEDVEGDDQS
;
A
#
# COMPACT_ATOMS: atom_id res chain seq x y z
N LYS A 1 -17.70 26.60 3.89
CA LYS A 1 -18.18 25.32 3.31
C LYS A 1 -17.15 24.64 2.41
N ARG A 2 -16.74 25.23 1.26
CA ARG A 2 -15.69 24.62 0.39
C ARG A 2 -14.35 24.53 1.09
N HIS A 3 -13.91 25.62 1.72
CA HIS A 3 -12.69 25.68 2.52
C HIS A 3 -12.67 24.59 3.61
N ASP A 4 -13.71 24.55 4.45
CA ASP A 4 -13.78 23.62 5.59
C ASP A 4 -13.80 22.15 5.15
N ALA A 5 -14.53 21.83 4.07
CA ALA A 5 -14.57 20.48 3.52
C ALA A 5 -13.21 20.04 2.96
N PHE A 6 -12.50 20.94 2.28
CA PHE A 6 -11.14 20.68 1.81
C PHE A 6 -10.19 20.46 2.98
N MET A 7 -10.19 21.36 3.97
CA MET A 7 -9.28 21.29 5.11
C MET A 7 -9.53 20.07 5.99
N ALA A 8 -10.79 19.65 6.17
CA ALA A 8 -11.12 18.43 6.90
C ALA A 8 -10.49 17.18 6.24
N CYS A 9 -10.59 17.06 4.92
CA CYS A 9 -9.94 15.98 4.17
C CYS A 9 -8.41 16.09 4.24
N PHE A 10 -7.88 17.28 3.94
CA PHE A 10 -6.43 17.52 3.90
C PHE A 10 -5.74 17.20 5.24
N GLN A 11 -6.33 17.62 6.36
CA GLN A 11 -5.79 17.39 7.69
C GLN A 11 -5.80 15.90 8.05
N HIS A 12 -6.91 15.20 7.76
CA HIS A 12 -7.03 13.76 7.97
C HIS A 12 -5.97 13.00 7.15
N VAL A 13 -5.92 13.25 5.84
CA VAL A 13 -4.97 12.58 4.95
C VAL A 13 -3.52 12.90 5.34
N SER A 14 -3.21 14.14 5.71
CA SER A 14 -1.85 14.52 6.15
C SER A 14 -1.41 13.78 7.42
N GLN A 15 -2.34 13.60 8.37
CA GLN A 15 -2.06 12.87 9.61
C GLN A 15 -1.83 11.39 9.34
N GLU A 16 -2.71 10.76 8.57
CA GLU A 16 -2.65 9.33 8.25
C GLU A 16 -1.44 8.97 7.38
N LEU A 17 -1.10 9.83 6.42
CA LEU A 17 0.05 9.65 5.52
C LEU A 17 1.35 9.42 6.27
N ARG A 18 1.59 10.20 7.32
CA ARG A 18 2.80 10.07 8.11
C ARG A 18 2.88 8.70 8.77
N SER A 19 1.79 8.26 9.40
CA SER A 19 1.73 6.96 10.09
C SER A 19 1.91 5.80 9.12
N ILE A 20 1.13 5.81 8.03
CA ILE A 20 1.14 4.74 7.03
C ILE A 20 2.50 4.65 6.36
N TYR A 21 3.08 5.78 5.93
CA TYR A 21 4.40 5.77 5.29
C TYR A 21 5.50 5.27 6.24
N GLN A 22 5.45 5.65 7.51
CA GLN A 22 6.36 5.12 8.53
C GLN A 22 6.24 3.60 8.63
N ASP A 23 5.02 3.08 8.77
CA ASP A 23 4.79 1.63 8.90
C ASP A 23 5.25 0.85 7.67
N MET A 24 4.99 1.36 6.47
CA MET A 24 5.43 0.74 5.22
C MET A 24 6.95 0.80 4.98
N THR A 25 7.68 1.67 5.68
CA THR A 25 9.13 1.84 5.50
C THR A 25 9.96 1.32 6.67
N LYS A 26 9.36 1.06 7.84
CA LYS A 26 9.99 0.41 9.00
C LYS A 26 10.67 -0.90 8.62
N SER A 27 11.79 -1.19 9.27
CA SER A 27 12.52 -2.46 9.14
C SER A 27 13.44 -2.66 10.35
N SER A 28 13.98 -3.87 10.53
CA SER A 28 14.93 -4.14 11.62
C SER A 28 16.17 -3.24 11.57
N LYS A 29 16.60 -2.83 10.37
CA LYS A 29 17.72 -1.88 10.17
C LYS A 29 17.31 -0.43 10.45
N HIS A 30 16.03 -0.10 10.26
CA HIS A 30 15.48 1.26 10.41
C HIS A 30 14.15 1.22 11.17
N PRO A 31 14.19 1.10 12.51
CA PRO A 31 13.00 0.90 13.34
C PRO A 31 12.06 2.10 13.37
N LEU A 32 12.55 3.29 13.01
CA LEU A 32 11.76 4.52 12.94
C LEU A 32 11.07 4.72 11.57
N GLY A 33 11.45 3.95 10.55
CA GLY A 33 10.97 4.14 9.17
C GLY A 33 11.44 5.46 8.55
N GLY A 34 10.76 5.85 7.47
CA GLY A 34 10.90 7.14 6.79
C GLY A 34 9.89 8.17 7.32
N ASN A 35 9.78 9.30 6.64
CA ASN A 35 8.81 10.33 6.98
C ASN A 35 8.14 10.87 5.71
N ALA A 36 6.87 11.27 5.79
CA ALA A 36 6.11 11.80 4.67
C ALA A 36 5.15 12.88 5.16
N TYR A 37 4.96 13.93 4.36
CA TYR A 37 4.03 15.00 4.69
C TYR A 37 3.54 15.72 3.44
N LEU A 38 2.38 16.36 3.57
CA LEU A 38 1.80 17.25 2.58
C LEU A 38 2.00 18.69 3.01
N SER A 39 2.20 19.58 2.04
CA SER A 39 2.22 21.02 2.27
C SER A 39 1.36 21.73 1.22
N LEU A 40 0.69 22.79 1.64
CA LEU A 40 -0.14 23.64 0.79
C LEU A 40 0.70 24.78 0.23
N ASP A 41 0.53 25.10 -1.04
CA ASP A 41 1.18 26.28 -1.64
C ASP A 41 0.54 27.59 -1.17
N ASP A 42 -0.76 27.58 -0.90
CA ASP A 42 -1.54 28.70 -0.38
C ASP A 42 -2.34 28.23 0.83
N THR A 43 -2.21 28.91 1.98
CA THR A 43 -2.94 28.57 3.20
C THR A 43 -4.26 29.32 3.36
N GLU A 44 -4.45 30.43 2.62
CA GLU A 44 -5.68 31.24 2.64
C GLU A 44 -6.74 30.65 1.72
N GLU A 45 -6.35 30.30 0.47
CA GLU A 45 -7.21 29.63 -0.50
C GLU A 45 -6.63 28.29 -0.96
N PRO A 46 -6.50 27.30 -0.05
CA PRO A 46 -5.77 26.05 -0.31
C PRO A 46 -6.40 25.17 -1.39
N TYR A 47 -7.69 25.36 -1.67
CA TYR A 47 -8.42 24.67 -2.73
C TYR A 47 -8.21 25.26 -4.14
N LEU A 48 -7.45 26.37 -4.26
CA LEU A 48 -7.00 26.94 -5.54
C LEU A 48 -5.50 26.71 -5.79
N GLY A 49 -4.73 26.50 -4.72
CA GLY A 49 -3.30 26.21 -4.78
C GLY A 49 -2.96 24.74 -5.06
N GLY A 50 -1.67 24.47 -5.23
CA GLY A 50 -1.13 23.12 -5.33
C GLY A 50 -0.95 22.47 -3.95
N ILE A 51 -0.94 21.14 -3.95
CA ILE A 51 -0.52 20.32 -2.81
C ILE A 51 0.81 19.67 -3.17
N LYS A 52 1.84 19.92 -2.36
CA LYS A 52 3.15 19.28 -2.49
C LYS A 52 3.21 18.06 -1.59
N TYR A 53 3.50 16.91 -2.20
CA TYR A 53 3.77 15.67 -1.47
C TYR A 53 5.27 15.44 -1.37
N ASN A 54 5.76 15.35 -0.13
CA ASN A 54 7.15 15.08 0.16
C ASN A 54 7.32 13.78 0.94
N ALA A 55 8.30 12.97 0.52
CA ALA A 55 8.64 11.71 1.15
C ALA A 55 10.15 11.62 1.39
N MET A 56 10.50 11.14 2.58
CA MET A 56 11.87 10.99 3.07
C MET A 56 12.08 9.53 3.47
N PRO A 57 12.67 8.71 2.58
CA PRO A 57 13.01 7.33 2.91
C PRO A 57 14.01 7.26 4.08
N PRO A 58 14.13 6.11 4.76
CA PRO A 58 15.08 5.94 5.86
C PRO A 58 16.50 6.34 5.47
N MET A 59 17.19 7.06 6.36
CA MET A 59 18.57 7.57 6.18
C MET A 59 18.81 8.56 5.03
N LYS A 60 17.78 8.97 4.28
CA LYS A 60 17.92 9.96 3.21
C LYS A 60 17.53 11.35 3.68
N ARG A 61 18.21 12.37 3.16
CA ARG A 61 17.78 13.77 3.30
C ARG A 61 16.52 14.01 2.46
N PHE A 62 15.83 15.09 2.78
CA PHE A 62 14.70 15.59 2.00
C PHE A 62 15.05 15.67 0.51
N ARG A 63 14.17 15.11 -0.32
CA ARG A 63 14.27 15.13 -1.78
C ARG A 63 12.87 15.28 -2.35
N ASP A 64 12.78 15.97 -3.47
CA ASP A 64 11.53 16.02 -4.23
C ASP A 64 11.13 14.61 -4.68
N MET A 65 9.83 14.37 -4.79
CA MET A 65 9.27 13.08 -5.18
C MET A 65 9.90 12.55 -6.50
N GLU A 66 10.23 13.44 -7.42
CA GLU A 66 10.87 13.12 -8.70
C GLU A 66 12.25 12.46 -8.56
N GLN A 67 12.97 12.74 -7.47
CA GLN A 67 14.33 12.27 -7.20
C GLN A 67 14.39 10.94 -6.43
N LEU A 68 13.23 10.38 -6.09
CA LEU A 68 13.12 9.06 -5.46
C LEU A 68 13.31 7.94 -6.50
N SER A 69 13.78 6.77 -6.03
CA SER A 69 13.83 5.56 -6.86
C SER A 69 12.42 5.10 -7.25
N GLY A 70 12.29 4.25 -8.29
CA GLY A 70 10.99 3.71 -8.70
C GLY A 70 10.25 2.98 -7.57
N GLY A 71 10.96 2.17 -6.79
CA GLY A 71 10.39 1.49 -5.63
C GLY A 71 10.00 2.46 -4.50
N GLU A 72 10.80 3.49 -4.24
CA GLU A 72 10.48 4.52 -3.24
C GLU A 72 9.24 5.33 -3.64
N LYS A 73 9.13 5.70 -4.93
CA LYS A 73 7.94 6.37 -5.48
C LYS A 73 6.69 5.50 -5.32
N THR A 74 6.83 4.19 -5.54
CA THR A 74 5.72 3.23 -5.44
C THR A 74 5.23 3.09 -4.00
N VAL A 75 6.14 2.92 -3.03
CA VAL A 75 5.79 2.87 -1.60
C VAL A 75 5.13 4.18 -1.14
N ALA A 76 5.67 5.32 -1.59
CA ALA A 76 5.11 6.63 -1.29
C ALA A 76 3.71 6.82 -1.89
N ALA A 77 3.50 6.40 -3.15
CA ALA A 77 2.19 6.44 -3.80
C ALA A 77 1.16 5.55 -3.08
N LEU A 78 1.53 4.32 -2.72
CA LEU A 78 0.66 3.41 -1.96
C LEU A 78 0.30 3.98 -0.59
N ALA A 79 1.26 4.55 0.14
CA ALA A 79 0.99 5.18 1.43
C ALA A 79 -0.02 6.33 1.29
N PHE A 80 0.15 7.18 0.27
CA PHE A 80 -0.79 8.27 0.00
C PHE A 80 -2.19 7.77 -0.39
N LEU A 81 -2.25 6.72 -1.20
CA LEU A 81 -3.50 6.08 -1.61
C LEU A 81 -4.28 5.50 -0.42
N PHE A 82 -3.61 4.80 0.48
CA PHE A 82 -4.22 4.29 1.71
C PHE A 82 -4.63 5.41 2.67
N SER A 83 -3.92 6.54 2.68
CA SER A 83 -4.28 7.72 3.48
C SER A 83 -5.56 8.41 2.98
N ILE A 84 -5.77 8.42 1.66
CA ILE A 84 -7.02 8.90 1.06
C ILE A 84 -8.16 7.94 1.39
N HIS A 85 -7.91 6.63 1.27
CA HIS A 85 -8.90 5.59 1.59
C HIS A 85 -9.35 5.68 3.05
N SER A 86 -8.46 5.98 4.00
CA SER A 86 -8.84 6.11 5.41
C SER A 86 -9.79 7.28 5.72
N PHE A 87 -9.84 8.32 4.87
CA PHE A 87 -10.80 9.42 5.04
C PHE A 87 -12.21 9.02 4.63
N ARG A 88 -12.32 8.21 3.57
CA ARG A 88 -13.59 7.72 3.05
C ARG A 88 -13.41 6.28 2.58
N PRO A 89 -13.58 5.28 3.47
CA PRO A 89 -13.25 3.90 3.17
C PRO A 89 -14.13 3.36 2.06
N ALA A 90 -13.48 2.85 1.01
CA ALA A 90 -14.13 2.07 -0.02
C ALA A 90 -14.28 0.61 0.45
N PRO A 91 -15.38 -0.09 0.10
CA PRO A 91 -15.61 -1.47 0.52
C PRO A 91 -14.56 -2.45 -0.05
N PHE A 92 -13.95 -2.11 -1.19
CA PHE A 92 -12.88 -2.88 -1.79
C PHE A 92 -11.83 -2.00 -2.46
N PHE A 93 -10.66 -2.57 -2.68
CA PHE A 93 -9.51 -1.94 -3.31
C PHE A 93 -8.92 -2.86 -4.38
N VAL A 94 -8.69 -2.35 -5.59
CA VAL A 94 -8.07 -3.12 -6.68
C VAL A 94 -6.69 -2.53 -6.99
N MET A 95 -5.66 -3.37 -6.96
CA MET A 95 -4.28 -3.00 -7.28
C MET A 95 -3.76 -3.83 -8.44
N ASP A 96 -3.28 -3.15 -9.47
CA ASP A 96 -2.78 -3.78 -10.69
C ASP A 96 -1.26 -3.58 -10.80
N GLU A 97 -0.50 -4.68 -10.74
CA GLU A 97 0.97 -4.75 -10.87
C GLU A 97 1.74 -3.71 -10.03
N VAL A 98 1.20 -3.36 -8.85
CA VAL A 98 1.81 -2.36 -7.94
C VAL A 98 3.16 -2.79 -7.40
N ASP A 99 3.53 -4.06 -7.57
CA ASP A 99 4.75 -4.69 -7.12
C ASP A 99 5.86 -4.71 -8.18
N ALA A 100 5.58 -4.29 -9.42
CA ALA A 100 6.54 -4.32 -10.54
C ALA A 100 7.84 -3.55 -10.25
N ALA A 101 7.74 -2.41 -9.56
CA ALA A 101 8.88 -1.56 -9.19
C ALA A 101 9.42 -1.83 -7.77
N LEU A 102 8.85 -2.79 -7.04
CA LEU A 102 9.22 -3.10 -5.65
C LEU A 102 10.21 -4.26 -5.59
N ASP A 103 11.16 -4.17 -4.65
CA ASP A 103 11.98 -5.33 -4.27
C ASP A 103 11.22 -6.25 -3.31
N ASN A 104 11.75 -7.46 -3.09
CA ASN A 104 11.10 -8.48 -2.25
C ASN A 104 10.83 -7.98 -0.81
N VAL A 105 11.69 -7.09 -0.30
CA VAL A 105 11.53 -6.53 1.05
C VAL A 105 10.32 -5.59 1.10
N ASN A 106 10.17 -4.68 0.14
CA ASN A 106 9.05 -3.75 0.12
C ASN A 106 7.73 -4.45 -0.25
N VAL A 107 7.77 -5.47 -1.12
CA VAL A 107 6.59 -6.32 -1.40
C VAL A 107 6.04 -6.93 -0.10
N LYS A 108 6.90 -7.54 0.73
CA LYS A 108 6.47 -8.12 2.02
C LYS A 108 5.85 -7.07 2.95
N LYS A 109 6.39 -5.85 3.00
CA LYS A 109 5.84 -4.78 3.83
C LYS A 109 4.45 -4.35 3.35
N VAL A 110 4.26 -4.21 2.03
CA VAL A 110 2.95 -3.91 1.43
C VAL A 110 1.95 -5.03 1.74
N CYS A 111 2.36 -6.29 1.58
CA CYS A 111 1.51 -7.45 1.89
C CYS A 111 1.09 -7.46 3.37
N ASN A 112 2.04 -7.29 4.29
CA ASN A 112 1.77 -7.24 5.72
C ASN A 112 0.81 -6.10 6.08
N TYR A 113 0.97 -4.93 5.47
CA TYR A 113 0.06 -3.81 5.67
C TYR A 113 -1.37 -4.13 5.21
N ILE A 114 -1.52 -4.72 4.02
CA ILE A 114 -2.83 -5.14 3.49
C ILE A 114 -3.44 -6.21 4.39
N LYS A 115 -2.66 -7.22 4.81
CA LYS A 115 -3.13 -8.31 5.68
C LYS A 115 -3.58 -7.81 7.04
N GLN A 116 -2.92 -6.80 7.60
CA GLN A 116 -3.34 -6.18 8.87
C GLN A 116 -4.68 -5.44 8.75
N ARG A 117 -5.02 -4.92 7.56
CA ARG A 117 -6.25 -4.16 7.29
C ARG A 117 -7.30 -4.92 6.50
N SER A 118 -7.11 -6.22 6.24
CA SER A 118 -8.05 -7.03 5.47
C SER A 118 -9.43 -7.17 6.15
N HIS A 119 -9.48 -6.94 7.47
CA HIS A 119 -10.73 -6.88 8.23
C HIS A 119 -11.53 -5.57 8.00
N GLU A 120 -10.89 -4.51 7.49
CA GLU A 120 -11.51 -3.21 7.22
C GLU A 120 -12.01 -3.10 5.78
N PHE A 121 -11.32 -3.70 4.82
CA PHE A 121 -11.67 -3.65 3.40
C PHE A 121 -11.18 -4.89 2.63
N GLN A 122 -11.89 -5.22 1.55
CA GLN A 122 -11.46 -6.28 0.64
C GLN A 122 -10.36 -5.79 -0.31
N CYS A 123 -9.27 -6.54 -0.45
CA CYS A 123 -8.19 -6.19 -1.36
C CYS A 123 -8.05 -7.22 -2.48
N ILE A 124 -8.10 -6.77 -3.74
CA ILE A 124 -7.90 -7.60 -4.93
C ILE A 124 -6.60 -7.12 -5.59
N VAL A 125 -5.61 -8.00 -5.66
CA VAL A 125 -4.30 -7.66 -6.22
C VAL A 125 -4.00 -8.54 -7.42
N ILE A 126 -3.61 -7.89 -8.51
CA ILE A 126 -3.05 -8.52 -9.70
C ILE A 126 -1.54 -8.38 -9.58
N SER A 127 -0.84 -9.51 -9.49
CA SER A 127 0.60 -9.57 -9.29
C SER A 127 1.17 -10.81 -9.96
N LEU A 128 2.44 -10.70 -10.39
CA LEU A 128 3.24 -11.81 -10.91
C LEU A 128 4.30 -12.30 -9.91
N LYS A 129 4.39 -11.71 -8.71
CA LYS A 129 5.37 -12.07 -7.68
C LYS A 129 4.79 -13.08 -6.69
N ASP A 130 5.46 -14.22 -6.61
CA ASP A 130 5.24 -15.29 -5.62
C ASP A 130 5.05 -14.76 -4.21
N ILE A 131 5.98 -13.94 -3.74
CA ILE A 131 5.95 -13.37 -2.39
C ILE A 131 4.66 -12.60 -2.08
N PHE A 132 3.99 -12.04 -3.09
CA PHE A 132 2.74 -11.32 -2.89
C PHE A 132 1.58 -12.30 -2.76
N TYR A 133 1.39 -13.16 -3.75
CA TYR A 133 0.22 -14.04 -3.80
C TYR A 133 0.29 -15.20 -2.81
N GLU A 134 1.48 -15.55 -2.30
CA GLU A 134 1.66 -16.46 -1.16
C GLU A 134 1.04 -15.94 0.15
N GLN A 135 0.81 -14.63 0.28
CA GLN A 135 0.23 -14.01 1.48
C GLN A 135 -1.29 -13.78 1.37
N ALA A 136 -1.91 -14.18 0.25
CA ALA A 136 -3.33 -13.98 0.00
C ALA A 136 -4.19 -15.05 0.69
N ASP A 137 -5.45 -14.71 0.99
CA ASP A 137 -6.41 -15.69 1.53
C ASP A 137 -6.92 -16.65 0.43
N SER A 138 -6.92 -16.20 -0.83
CA SER A 138 -7.37 -16.99 -1.98
C SER A 138 -6.71 -16.50 -3.27
N LEU A 139 -6.51 -17.42 -4.22
CA LEU A 139 -5.96 -17.15 -5.54
C LEU A 139 -7.03 -17.27 -6.62
N VAL A 140 -6.97 -16.36 -7.59
CA VAL A 140 -7.74 -16.42 -8.82
C VAL A 140 -6.75 -16.53 -9.99
N GLY A 141 -6.52 -17.74 -10.45
CA GLY A 141 -5.64 -18.02 -11.59
C GLY A 141 -6.37 -17.84 -12.92
N ILE A 142 -5.78 -17.09 -13.84
CA ILE A 142 -6.30 -16.90 -15.20
C ILE A 142 -5.36 -17.60 -16.18
N CYS A 143 -5.88 -18.53 -16.97
CA CYS A 143 -5.12 -19.25 -17.99
C CYS A 143 -5.81 -19.20 -19.36
N ARG A 144 -5.04 -19.30 -20.44
CA ARG A 144 -5.57 -19.33 -21.80
C ARG A 144 -6.02 -20.74 -22.18
N ASP A 145 -7.26 -20.88 -22.61
CA ASP A 145 -7.76 -22.06 -23.30
C ASP A 145 -7.54 -21.88 -24.80
N ALA A 146 -6.52 -22.57 -25.34
CA ALA A 146 -6.19 -22.53 -26.75
C ALA A 146 -7.24 -23.22 -27.64
N GLY A 147 -8.01 -24.16 -27.10
CA GLY A 147 -9.02 -24.91 -27.86
C GLY A 147 -10.24 -24.06 -28.19
N THR A 148 -10.64 -23.20 -27.26
CA THR A 148 -11.79 -22.28 -27.42
C THR A 148 -11.38 -20.84 -27.72
N ASN A 149 -10.07 -20.56 -27.79
CA ASN A 149 -9.49 -19.22 -27.88
C ASN A 149 -10.09 -18.24 -26.86
N SER A 150 -10.27 -18.71 -25.62
CA SER A 150 -10.83 -17.94 -24.51
C SER A 150 -9.92 -18.00 -23.28
N SER A 151 -10.19 -17.17 -22.27
CA SER A 151 -9.58 -17.32 -20.95
C SER A 151 -10.44 -18.23 -20.07
N ARG A 152 -9.79 -19.00 -19.20
CA ARG A 152 -10.42 -19.83 -18.16
C ARG A 152 -9.91 -19.37 -16.80
N THR A 153 -10.81 -19.41 -15.81
CA THR A 153 -10.51 -19.05 -14.43
C THR A 153 -10.45 -20.31 -13.57
N LEU A 154 -9.47 -20.36 -12.68
CA LEU A 154 -9.32 -21.34 -11.62
C LEU A 154 -9.22 -20.58 -10.30
N THR A 155 -9.75 -21.14 -9.24
CA THR A 155 -9.72 -20.54 -7.91
C THR A 155 -9.16 -21.52 -6.91
N LEU A 156 -8.34 -21.04 -5.99
CA LEU A 156 -7.75 -21.83 -4.93
C LEU A 156 -7.91 -21.07 -3.62
N ASP A 157 -8.48 -21.72 -2.62
CA ASP A 157 -8.55 -21.20 -1.26
C ASP A 157 -7.27 -21.57 -0.53
N LEU A 158 -6.51 -20.55 -0.08
CA LEU A 158 -5.20 -20.75 0.56
C LEU A 158 -5.32 -20.98 2.05
N SER A 159 -6.44 -20.61 2.69
CA SER A 159 -6.66 -20.82 4.12
C SER A 159 -6.65 -22.30 4.54
N GLN A 160 -6.82 -23.20 3.57
CA GLN A 160 -6.75 -24.65 3.77
C GLN A 160 -5.32 -25.18 3.96
N PHE A 161 -4.32 -24.34 3.68
CA PHE A 161 -2.90 -24.69 3.74
C PHE A 161 -2.13 -23.88 4.78
N ASP A 162 -2.82 -23.05 5.59
CA ASP A 162 -2.20 -22.45 6.77
C ASP A 162 -1.80 -23.59 7.70
N GLU A 163 -0.49 -23.87 7.80
CA GLU A 163 0.03 -24.84 8.75
C GLU A 163 -0.35 -24.38 10.17
N ASP A 164 -1.04 -25.24 10.91
CA ASP A 164 -1.16 -25.14 12.36
C ASP A 164 0.27 -25.11 12.93
N VAL A 165 0.82 -23.91 13.18
CA VAL A 165 1.98 -23.73 14.05
C VAL A 165 1.50 -23.89 15.50
N GLU A 166 0.91 -25.04 15.82
CA GLU A 166 0.69 -25.49 17.18
C GLU A 166 1.80 -26.47 17.56
N GLY A 167 2.70 -26.01 18.43
CA GLY A 167 3.41 -26.86 19.39
C GLY A 167 4.76 -27.43 18.95
N ASP A 168 5.84 -26.70 19.26
CA ASP A 168 7.03 -27.30 19.87
C ASP A 168 7.93 -26.19 20.45
N ASP A 169 7.52 -25.67 21.61
CA ASP A 169 8.41 -24.92 22.51
C ASP A 169 8.12 -25.40 23.95
N GLN A 170 8.40 -26.69 24.18
CA GLN A 170 8.67 -27.24 25.50
C GLN A 170 9.90 -28.15 25.42
N SER A 171 11.07 -27.62 25.77
CA SER A 171 12.06 -28.29 26.65
C SER A 171 13.19 -27.35 27.05
#